data_AF-X1T463-F1
#
_entry.id   AF-X1T463-F1
#
_cell.length_a   1.000
_cell.length_b   1.000
_cell.length_c   1.000
_cell.angle_alpha   90.00
_cell.angle_beta   90.00
_cell.angle_gamma   90.00
#
_symmetry.space_group_name_H-M   'P 1'
#
loop_
_entity.id
_entity.type
_entity.pdbx_description
1 polymer ?
#
loop_
_entity_poly.entity_id
_entity_poly.type
_entity_poly.pdbx_seq_one_letter_code
_entity_poly.pdbx_strand_id
1 'polypeptide(L)'
;DEDEIDEGLKIVERQLKDRTVRTGEEELFKAWAREKGSVKLIDLIKARLDSKNDCFVAELPSLGLRDVRINDRLVHDNERMLTDGFYAELNLTYDGAIAQEKSGRPFAIEGLRAIQLSKADVLSVLDRGRSQFTTDEWKRLLVRSVGLEPETLSERAQMVALLRMVPFVENNFNMVELGPRGTGKSHLYQQISPYSHLVSGGKATVAKMFVNMANGQRGPEEADRYQSIHRCAALGLIQIALRHPHP
;
A
#
# COMPACT_ATOMS: atom_id res chain seq x y z
N ASP A 1 -21.02 24.61 1.73
CA ASP A 1 -21.76 24.42 2.99
C ASP A 1 -21.18 23.27 3.80
N GLU A 2 -21.25 23.35 5.13
CA GLU A 2 -20.70 22.35 6.05
C GLU A 2 -21.39 20.99 5.86
N ASP A 3 -22.71 21.01 5.63
CA ASP A 3 -23.51 19.81 5.32
C ASP A 3 -23.13 19.13 4.00
N GLU A 4 -22.79 19.92 2.97
CA GLU A 4 -22.37 19.41 1.66
C GLU A 4 -20.97 18.76 1.73
N ILE A 5 -20.08 19.32 2.56
CA ILE A 5 -18.76 18.74 2.85
C ILE A 5 -18.92 17.42 3.61
N ASP A 6 -19.80 17.36 4.61
CA ASP A 6 -20.08 16.17 5.40
C ASP A 6 -20.70 15.04 4.56
N GLU A 7 -21.63 15.38 3.66
CA GLU A 7 -22.22 14.42 2.73
C GLU A 7 -21.19 13.91 1.73
N GLY A 8 -20.36 14.80 1.18
CA GLY A 8 -19.23 14.44 0.32
C GLY A 8 -18.22 13.51 1.01
N LEU A 9 -17.87 13.79 2.27
CA LEU A 9 -16.97 12.97 3.07
C LEU A 9 -17.53 11.57 3.31
N LYS A 10 -18.81 11.44 3.65
CA LYS A 10 -19.48 10.14 3.85
C LYS A 10 -19.49 9.29 2.58
N ILE A 11 -19.67 9.91 1.42
CA ILE A 11 -19.62 9.21 0.12
C ILE A 11 -18.21 8.70 -0.15
N VAL A 12 -17.19 9.54 0.06
CA VAL A 12 -15.78 9.17 -0.13
C VAL A 12 -15.39 8.04 0.82
N GLU A 13 -15.72 8.17 2.11
CA GLU A 13 -15.44 7.15 3.13
C GLU A 13 -16.08 5.80 2.77
N ARG A 14 -17.34 5.80 2.34
CA ARG A 14 -18.03 4.58 1.88
C ARG A 14 -17.33 3.96 0.68
N GLN A 15 -17.00 4.75 -0.34
CA GLN A 15 -16.32 4.24 -1.53
C GLN A 15 -14.95 3.63 -1.20
N LEU A 16 -14.18 4.26 -0.33
CA LEU A 16 -12.88 3.76 0.10
C LEU A 16 -13.03 2.48 0.92
N LYS A 17 -14.00 2.43 1.83
CA LYS A 17 -14.26 1.24 2.64
C LYS A 17 -14.64 0.03 1.79
N ASP A 18 -15.51 0.21 0.80
CA ASP A 18 -16.04 -0.88 -0.03
C ASP A 18 -15.02 -1.36 -1.08
N ARG A 19 -14.07 -0.52 -1.47
CA ARG A 19 -13.06 -0.83 -2.52
C ARG A 19 -11.69 -1.17 -1.97
N THR A 20 -11.41 -0.97 -0.68
CA THR A 20 -10.10 -1.28 -0.09
C THR A 20 -10.09 -2.72 0.40
N VAL A 21 -9.16 -3.52 -0.13
CA VAL A 21 -8.91 -4.88 0.36
C VAL A 21 -8.19 -4.81 1.70
N ARG A 22 -8.80 -5.38 2.75
CA ARG A 22 -8.17 -5.48 4.07
C ARG A 22 -7.40 -6.80 4.20
N THR A 23 -6.45 -6.84 5.13
CA THR A 23 -5.72 -8.07 5.44
C THR A 23 -6.71 -9.18 5.84
N GLY A 24 -6.65 -10.32 5.14
CA GLY A 24 -7.55 -11.45 5.34
C GLY A 24 -8.82 -11.44 4.47
N GLU A 25 -9.09 -10.36 3.73
CA GLU A 25 -10.23 -10.25 2.80
C GLU A 25 -9.85 -10.53 1.34
N GLU A 26 -8.62 -10.98 1.08
CA GLU A 26 -8.09 -11.15 -0.28
C GLU A 26 -8.91 -12.17 -1.08
N GLU A 27 -9.25 -13.30 -0.45
CA GLU A 27 -10.07 -14.36 -1.06
C GLU A 27 -11.54 -13.93 -1.22
N LEU A 28 -12.03 -12.99 -0.41
CA LEU A 28 -13.38 -12.47 -0.52
C LEU A 28 -13.56 -11.67 -1.81
N PHE A 29 -12.59 -10.78 -2.12
CA PHE A 29 -12.61 -10.02 -3.37
C PHE A 29 -12.46 -10.92 -4.60
N LYS A 30 -11.62 -11.97 -4.53
CA LYS A 30 -11.49 -12.97 -5.61
C LYS A 30 -12.80 -13.73 -5.82
N ALA A 31 -13.46 -14.16 -4.73
CA ALA A 31 -14.75 -14.82 -4.79
C ALA A 31 -15.82 -13.91 -5.41
N TRP A 32 -15.87 -12.63 -5.02
CA TRP A 32 -16.79 -11.67 -5.63
C TRP A 32 -16.54 -11.46 -7.12
N ALA A 33 -15.29 -11.33 -7.54
CA ALA A 33 -14.95 -11.25 -8.96
C ALA A 33 -15.47 -12.48 -9.72
N ARG A 34 -15.31 -13.68 -9.14
CA ARG A 34 -15.80 -14.93 -9.73
C ARG A 34 -17.33 -15.04 -9.78
N GLU A 35 -18.02 -14.67 -8.71
CA GLU A 35 -19.48 -14.84 -8.59
C GLU A 35 -20.25 -13.77 -9.35
N LYS A 36 -19.77 -12.52 -9.31
CA LYS A 36 -20.44 -11.35 -9.92
C LYS A 36 -19.87 -11.01 -11.29
N GLY A 37 -18.82 -11.72 -11.73
CA GLY A 37 -18.07 -11.46 -12.95
C GLY A 37 -17.07 -10.30 -12.85
N SER A 38 -17.32 -9.32 -11.97
CA SER A 38 -16.44 -8.18 -11.74
C SER A 38 -16.50 -7.67 -10.30
N VAL A 39 -15.39 -7.05 -9.86
CA VAL A 39 -15.29 -6.32 -8.59
C VAL A 39 -14.45 -5.07 -8.77
N LYS A 40 -14.89 -3.97 -8.16
CA LYS A 40 -14.10 -2.75 -8.07
C LYS A 40 -13.25 -2.78 -6.81
N LEU A 41 -11.97 -2.50 -6.94
CA LEU A 41 -11.06 -2.36 -5.80
C LEU A 41 -10.04 -1.25 -6.01
N ILE A 42 -9.36 -0.85 -4.95
CA ILE A 42 -8.19 0.03 -5.01
C ILE A 42 -6.96 -0.81 -4.71
N ASP A 43 -5.99 -0.80 -5.62
CA ASP A 43 -4.71 -1.49 -5.42
C ASP A 43 -3.56 -0.71 -6.06
N LEU A 44 -2.33 -1.04 -5.64
CA LEU A 44 -1.13 -0.74 -6.38
C LEU A 44 -1.11 -1.63 -7.63
N ILE A 45 -1.11 -1.04 -8.81
CA ILE A 45 -0.93 -1.78 -10.06
C ILE A 45 0.51 -1.64 -10.54
N LYS A 46 1.17 -2.77 -10.76
CA LYS A 46 2.41 -2.89 -11.53
C LYS A 46 2.16 -3.78 -12.74
N ALA A 47 2.91 -3.60 -13.80
CA ALA A 47 2.90 -4.50 -14.95
C ALA A 47 4.32 -4.85 -15.37
N ARG A 48 4.45 -5.97 -16.08
CA ARG A 48 5.69 -6.43 -16.70
C ARG A 48 5.39 -7.10 -18.03
N LEU A 49 6.39 -7.11 -18.90
CA LEU A 49 6.35 -7.91 -20.11
C LEU A 49 6.52 -9.40 -19.76
N ASP A 50 5.59 -10.22 -20.18
CA ASP A 50 5.73 -11.67 -20.22
C ASP A 50 6.26 -12.09 -21.60
N SER A 51 7.59 -12.09 -21.73
CA SER A 51 8.27 -12.40 -22.99
C SER A 51 8.02 -13.81 -23.53
N LYS A 52 7.49 -14.74 -22.70
CA LYS A 52 7.14 -16.09 -23.15
C LYS A 52 5.85 -16.13 -23.95
N ASN A 53 4.90 -15.28 -23.60
CA ASN A 53 3.56 -15.24 -24.19
C ASN A 53 3.31 -13.95 -24.97
N ASP A 54 4.35 -13.12 -25.16
CA ASP A 54 4.31 -11.84 -25.88
C ASP A 54 3.12 -10.95 -25.48
N CYS A 55 2.95 -10.77 -24.17
CA CYS A 55 1.87 -9.95 -23.61
C CYS A 55 2.31 -9.30 -22.31
N PHE A 56 1.57 -8.27 -21.88
CA PHE A 56 1.74 -7.71 -20.54
C PHE A 56 0.90 -8.46 -19.50
N VAL A 57 1.44 -8.54 -18.29
CA VAL A 57 0.71 -9.01 -17.10
C VAL A 57 0.86 -8.03 -15.96
N ALA A 58 -0.22 -7.88 -15.19
CA ALA A 58 -0.28 -7.02 -14.03
C ALA A 58 -0.14 -7.82 -12.73
N GLU A 59 0.43 -7.15 -11.72
CA GLU A 59 0.50 -7.58 -10.33
C GLU A 59 -0.40 -6.69 -9.47
N LEU A 60 -1.20 -7.34 -8.62
CA LEU A 60 -2.12 -6.76 -7.65
C LEU A 60 -1.74 -7.28 -6.25
N PRO A 61 -0.86 -6.57 -5.52
CA PRO A 61 -0.30 -7.04 -4.26
C PRO A 61 -1.35 -7.25 -3.17
N SER A 62 -2.39 -6.40 -3.10
CA SER A 62 -3.44 -6.54 -2.10
C SER A 62 -4.24 -7.83 -2.25
N LEU A 63 -4.27 -8.42 -3.46
CA LEU A 63 -4.89 -9.72 -3.73
C LEU A 63 -3.89 -10.88 -3.84
N GLY A 64 -2.58 -10.59 -3.79
CA GLY A 64 -1.53 -11.58 -4.04
C GLY A 64 -1.56 -12.17 -5.45
N LEU A 65 -2.08 -11.45 -6.45
CA LEU A 65 -2.13 -11.89 -7.85
C LEU A 65 -0.94 -11.31 -8.62
N ARG A 66 -0.22 -12.14 -9.38
CA ARG A 66 1.02 -11.74 -10.11
C ARG A 66 0.96 -11.90 -11.63
N ASP A 67 -0.09 -12.53 -12.11
CA ASP A 67 -0.28 -12.89 -13.52
C ASP A 67 -1.71 -12.52 -13.94
N VAL A 68 -2.12 -11.28 -13.64
CA VAL A 68 -3.43 -10.74 -14.04
C VAL A 68 -3.33 -10.26 -15.48
N ARG A 69 -4.28 -10.66 -16.33
CA ARG A 69 -4.32 -10.21 -17.72
C ARG A 69 -4.60 -8.71 -17.78
N ILE A 70 -3.92 -8.01 -18.68
CA ILE A 70 -4.12 -6.58 -18.92
C ILE A 70 -3.96 -6.30 -20.42
N ASN A 71 -4.78 -5.41 -20.95
CA ASN A 71 -4.71 -5.04 -22.37
C ASN A 71 -3.50 -4.12 -22.62
N ASP A 72 -2.75 -4.36 -23.69
CA ASP A 72 -1.58 -3.57 -24.08
C ASP A 72 -1.85 -2.07 -24.16
N ARG A 73 -3.02 -1.65 -24.68
CA ARG A 73 -3.39 -0.23 -24.74
C ARG A 73 -3.47 0.38 -23.34
N LEU A 74 -4.04 -0.34 -22.37
CA LEU A 74 -4.16 0.13 -21.00
C LEU A 74 -2.78 0.33 -20.35
N VAL A 75 -1.81 -0.52 -20.72
CA VAL A 75 -0.40 -0.40 -20.30
C VAL A 75 0.26 0.81 -20.94
N HIS A 76 0.14 0.97 -22.26
CA HIS A 76 0.73 2.10 -22.98
C HIS A 76 0.13 3.45 -22.57
N ASP A 77 -1.17 3.50 -22.30
CA ASP A 77 -1.84 4.72 -21.80
C ASP A 77 -1.38 5.08 -20.37
N ASN A 78 -0.73 4.15 -19.65
CA ASN A 78 -0.31 4.33 -18.27
C ASN A 78 1.08 3.69 -18.00
N GLU A 79 2.10 4.04 -18.80
CA GLU A 79 3.43 3.42 -18.78
C GLU A 79 4.10 3.36 -17.39
N ARG A 80 3.71 4.23 -16.46
CA ARG A 80 4.17 4.20 -15.06
C ARG A 80 3.98 2.83 -14.40
N MET A 81 3.01 2.03 -14.83
CA MET A 81 2.85 0.66 -14.33
C MET A 81 4.05 -0.26 -14.62
N LEU A 82 4.83 0.01 -15.66
CA LEU A 82 6.03 -0.74 -16.05
C LEU A 82 7.27 -0.38 -15.21
N THR A 83 7.15 0.58 -14.31
CA THR A 83 8.21 1.03 -13.40
C THR A 83 7.84 0.67 -11.95
N ASP A 84 7.62 1.67 -11.10
CA ASP A 84 7.28 1.47 -9.69
C ASP A 84 5.80 1.17 -9.46
N GLY A 85 4.97 1.29 -10.49
CA GLY A 85 3.53 1.23 -10.36
C GLY A 85 2.90 2.52 -9.84
N PHE A 86 1.59 2.47 -9.68
CA PHE A 86 0.80 3.53 -9.05
C PHE A 86 -0.49 2.94 -8.50
N TYR A 87 -1.13 3.64 -7.58
CA TYR A 87 -2.42 3.18 -7.10
C TYR A 87 -3.55 3.61 -8.02
N ALA A 88 -4.49 2.71 -8.23
CA ALA A 88 -5.64 2.94 -9.08
C ALA A 88 -6.90 2.30 -8.48
N GLU A 89 -8.06 2.87 -8.82
CA GLU A 89 -9.30 2.12 -8.78
C GLU A 89 -9.30 1.19 -10.01
N LEU A 90 -9.46 -0.10 -9.77
CA LEU A 90 -9.38 -1.16 -10.76
C LEU A 90 -10.75 -1.84 -10.87
N ASN A 91 -11.13 -2.18 -12.09
CA ASN A 91 -12.19 -3.14 -12.35
C ASN A 91 -11.56 -4.51 -12.64
N LEU A 92 -11.58 -5.39 -11.64
CA LEU A 92 -11.05 -6.75 -11.74
C LEU A 92 -12.16 -7.70 -12.15
N THR A 93 -11.95 -8.44 -13.22
CA THR A 93 -12.90 -9.44 -13.71
C THR A 93 -12.34 -10.85 -13.63
N TYR A 94 -13.24 -11.83 -13.65
CA TYR A 94 -12.90 -13.25 -13.63
C TYR A 94 -13.59 -13.96 -14.79
N ASP A 95 -12.81 -14.71 -15.56
CA ASP A 95 -13.30 -15.56 -16.63
C ASP A 95 -13.14 -17.04 -16.27
N GLY A 96 -14.28 -17.73 -16.09
CA GLY A 96 -14.32 -19.14 -15.74
C GLY A 96 -13.98 -20.10 -16.88
N ALA A 97 -14.09 -19.68 -18.15
CA ALA A 97 -13.69 -20.50 -19.28
C ALA A 97 -12.16 -20.55 -19.36
N ILE A 98 -11.50 -19.41 -19.21
CA ILE A 98 -10.03 -19.31 -19.16
C ILE A 98 -9.47 -20.06 -17.96
N ALA A 99 -10.21 -20.11 -16.83
CA ALA A 99 -9.79 -20.89 -15.67
C ALA A 99 -9.62 -22.40 -15.95
N GLN A 100 -10.31 -22.94 -16.97
CA GLN A 100 -10.25 -24.36 -17.35
C GLN A 100 -9.14 -24.66 -18.37
N GLU A 101 -8.53 -23.62 -18.94
CA GLU A 101 -7.42 -23.77 -19.88
C GLU A 101 -6.12 -24.18 -19.17
N LYS A 102 -5.25 -24.88 -19.89
CA LYS A 102 -3.92 -25.23 -19.39
C LYS A 102 -3.11 -23.95 -19.21
N SER A 103 -2.78 -23.62 -17.96
CA SER A 103 -2.09 -22.37 -17.58
C SER A 103 -2.90 -21.09 -17.80
N GLY A 104 -4.23 -21.19 -17.83
CA GLY A 104 -5.10 -20.03 -17.98
C GLY A 104 -4.99 -19.03 -16.83
N ARG A 105 -5.10 -17.75 -17.16
CA ARG A 105 -5.06 -16.62 -16.22
C ARG A 105 -6.48 -16.05 -16.08
N PRO A 106 -7.32 -16.54 -15.16
CA PRO A 106 -8.74 -16.19 -15.19
C PRO A 106 -9.01 -14.72 -14.85
N PHE A 107 -8.15 -14.09 -14.04
CA PHE A 107 -8.29 -12.69 -13.66
C PHE A 107 -7.82 -11.74 -14.76
N ALA A 108 -8.57 -10.66 -14.98
CA ALA A 108 -8.22 -9.59 -15.91
C ALA A 108 -8.54 -8.20 -15.35
N ILE A 109 -7.79 -7.19 -15.77
CA ILE A 109 -8.11 -5.78 -15.53
C ILE A 109 -8.81 -5.25 -16.77
N GLU A 110 -10.11 -4.99 -16.65
CA GLU A 110 -10.90 -4.39 -17.75
C GLU A 110 -10.73 -2.88 -17.84
N GLY A 111 -10.46 -2.24 -16.70
CA GLY A 111 -10.31 -0.79 -16.63
C GLY A 111 -9.60 -0.38 -15.37
N LEU A 112 -8.92 0.75 -15.45
CA LEU A 112 -8.34 1.42 -14.29
C LEU A 112 -8.61 2.91 -14.35
N ARG A 113 -8.66 3.53 -13.18
CA ARG A 113 -8.56 4.96 -13.00
C ARG A 113 -7.42 5.23 -12.05
N ALA A 114 -6.32 5.78 -12.58
CA ALA A 114 -5.20 6.21 -11.75
C ALA A 114 -5.70 7.15 -10.66
N ILE A 115 -5.45 6.80 -9.41
CA ILE A 115 -5.72 7.69 -8.30
C ILE A 115 -4.49 8.57 -8.19
N GLN A 116 -4.53 9.65 -8.96
CA GLN A 116 -3.52 10.67 -8.89
C GLN A 116 -3.65 11.34 -7.52
N LEU A 117 -2.60 11.24 -6.70
CA LEU A 117 -2.33 12.27 -5.71
C LEU A 117 -2.03 13.54 -6.50
N SER A 118 -3.10 14.28 -6.72
CA SER A 118 -3.11 15.54 -7.42
C SER A 118 -2.32 16.54 -6.60
N LYS A 119 -1.02 16.59 -6.89
CA LYS A 119 -0.24 17.79 -7.26
C LYS A 119 1.25 17.47 -7.12
N ALA A 120 2.07 18.00 -8.04
CA ALA A 120 3.53 17.99 -7.88
C ALA A 120 4.00 18.75 -6.62
N ASP A 121 3.09 19.51 -5.98
CA ASP A 121 3.35 20.39 -4.85
C ASP A 121 3.03 19.78 -3.48
N VAL A 122 2.74 18.48 -3.37
CA VAL A 122 2.31 17.82 -2.11
C VAL A 122 3.20 18.18 -0.93
N LEU A 123 4.53 18.21 -1.12
CA LEU A 123 5.45 18.60 -0.06
C LEU A 123 5.21 20.05 0.41
N SER A 124 4.96 20.98 -0.51
CA SER A 124 4.65 22.37 -0.19
C SER A 124 3.27 22.55 0.45
N VAL A 125 2.29 21.70 0.11
CA VAL A 125 0.96 21.71 0.74
C VAL A 125 1.07 21.22 2.17
N LEU A 126 1.79 20.12 2.39
CA LEU A 126 2.00 19.54 3.70
C LEU A 126 2.88 20.42 4.59
N ASP A 127 3.88 21.11 4.04
CA ASP A 127 4.70 22.10 4.76
C ASP A 127 3.86 23.30 5.24
N ARG A 128 3.07 23.89 4.32
CA ARG A 128 2.09 24.92 4.70
C ARG A 128 1.09 24.41 5.73
N GLY A 129 0.60 23.17 5.57
CA GLY A 129 -0.29 22.53 6.51
C GLY A 129 0.34 22.40 7.89
N ARG A 130 1.58 21.92 7.99
CA ARG A 130 2.34 21.77 9.24
C ARG A 130 2.38 23.06 10.05
N SER A 131 2.52 24.22 9.39
CA SER A 131 2.55 25.53 10.06
C SER A 131 1.22 25.90 10.77
N GLN A 132 0.12 25.24 10.42
CA GLN A 132 -1.21 25.49 10.98
C GLN A 132 -1.55 24.62 12.18
N PHE A 133 -0.69 23.66 12.54
CA PHE A 133 -0.89 22.76 13.67
C PHE A 133 0.11 23.05 14.78
N THR A 134 -0.35 22.94 16.03
CA THR A 134 0.55 22.76 17.16
C THR A 134 1.30 21.43 17.03
N THR A 135 2.45 21.31 17.69
CA THR A 135 3.21 20.05 17.72
C THR A 135 2.35 18.88 18.22
N ASP A 136 1.43 19.15 19.14
CA ASP A 136 0.59 18.11 19.71
C ASP A 136 -0.51 17.64 18.76
N GLU A 137 -1.21 18.55 18.10
CA GLU A 137 -2.17 18.20 17.05
C GLU A 137 -1.49 17.49 15.88
N TRP A 138 -0.26 17.90 15.54
CA TRP A 138 0.52 17.26 14.49
C TRP A 138 0.87 15.81 14.83
N LYS A 139 1.31 15.52 16.08
CA LYS A 139 1.54 14.14 16.53
C LYS A 139 0.27 13.30 16.42
N ARG A 140 -0.89 13.84 16.85
CA ARG A 140 -2.18 13.14 16.78
C ARG A 140 -2.58 12.86 15.33
N LEU A 141 -2.39 13.82 14.43
CA LEU A 141 -2.63 13.66 12.99
C LEU A 141 -1.78 12.53 12.41
N LEU A 142 -0.48 12.50 12.73
CA LEU A 142 0.44 11.44 12.28
C LEU A 142 0.01 10.06 12.80
N VAL A 143 -0.34 9.96 14.07
CA VAL A 143 -0.79 8.70 14.68
C VAL A 143 -2.10 8.21 14.03
N ARG A 144 -3.08 9.10 13.81
CA ARG A 144 -4.32 8.76 13.07
C ARG A 144 -4.04 8.33 11.64
N SER A 145 -3.08 8.95 10.96
CA SER A 145 -2.76 8.64 9.57
C SER A 145 -2.28 7.20 9.36
N VAL A 146 -1.75 6.56 10.42
CA VAL A 146 -1.34 5.15 10.39
C VAL A 146 -2.37 4.19 10.99
N GLY A 147 -3.61 4.66 11.16
CA GLY A 147 -4.74 3.85 11.63
C GLY A 147 -4.76 3.63 13.14
N LEU A 148 -4.06 4.45 13.93
CA LEU A 148 -4.07 4.40 15.38
C LEU A 148 -4.87 5.57 15.94
N GLU A 149 -5.73 5.33 16.93
CA GLU A 149 -6.52 6.39 17.55
C GLU A 149 -5.73 7.03 18.73
N PRO A 150 -5.27 8.30 18.64
CA PRO A 150 -4.40 8.91 19.64
C PRO A 150 -5.04 8.98 21.03
N GLU A 151 -6.36 9.18 21.10
CA GLU A 151 -7.10 9.28 22.36
C GLU A 151 -7.09 7.98 23.16
N THR A 152 -6.86 6.84 22.49
CA THR A 152 -6.74 5.52 23.13
C THR A 152 -5.32 5.20 23.60
N LEU A 153 -4.35 6.07 23.30
CA LEU A 153 -2.93 5.86 23.56
C LEU A 153 -2.41 6.85 24.61
N SER A 154 -1.62 6.36 25.56
CA SER A 154 -0.83 7.24 26.42
C SER A 154 0.18 8.04 25.59
N GLU A 155 0.63 9.19 26.08
CA GLU A 155 1.63 10.00 25.38
C GLU A 155 2.88 9.20 25.02
N ARG A 156 3.34 8.34 25.93
CA ARG A 156 4.47 7.43 25.68
C ARG A 156 4.17 6.45 24.54
N ALA A 157 2.96 5.90 24.48
CA ALA A 157 2.57 4.98 23.42
C ALA A 157 2.48 5.68 22.05
N GLN A 158 2.00 6.93 22.02
CA GLN A 158 2.02 7.76 20.81
C GLN A 158 3.46 8.00 20.34
N MET A 159 4.38 8.34 21.25
CA MET A 159 5.80 8.53 20.91
C MET A 159 6.46 7.25 20.38
N VAL A 160 6.14 6.09 20.95
CA VAL A 160 6.61 4.79 20.43
C VAL A 160 6.04 4.52 19.03
N ALA A 161 4.77 4.83 18.79
CA ALA A 161 4.18 4.71 17.46
C ALA A 161 4.90 5.59 16.43
N LEU A 162 5.21 6.85 16.78
CA LEU A 162 6.02 7.75 15.95
C LEU A 162 7.42 7.20 15.69
N LEU A 163 8.11 6.69 16.72
CA LEU A 163 9.46 6.14 16.59
C LEU A 163 9.49 4.93 15.64
N ARG A 164 8.47 4.08 15.67
CA ARG A 164 8.33 2.95 14.75
C ARG A 164 8.14 3.37 13.29
N MET A 165 7.85 4.64 13.02
CA MET A 165 7.70 5.15 11.66
C MET A 165 9.03 5.66 11.07
N VAL A 166 10.04 5.95 11.90
CA VAL A 166 11.34 6.48 11.46
C VAL A 166 12.02 5.61 10.40
N PRO A 167 12.04 4.25 10.49
CA PRO A 167 12.66 3.40 9.46
C PRO A 167 12.04 3.55 8.06
N PHE A 168 10.83 4.08 7.93
CA PHE A 168 10.20 4.27 6.61
C PHE A 168 10.63 5.57 5.91
N VAL A 169 11.23 6.51 6.62
CA VAL A 169 11.59 7.82 6.05
C VAL A 169 13.07 8.13 6.13
N GLU A 170 13.77 7.55 7.11
CA GLU A 170 15.22 7.67 7.28
C GLU A 170 15.95 6.45 6.70
N ASN A 171 16.83 6.71 5.73
CA ASN A 171 17.67 5.68 5.16
C ASN A 171 18.69 5.21 6.20
N ASN A 172 19.02 3.90 6.18
CA ASN A 172 20.02 3.30 7.06
C ASN A 172 19.72 3.49 8.57
N PHE A 173 18.44 3.62 8.94
CA PHE A 173 18.01 3.67 10.33
C PHE A 173 17.69 2.27 10.85
N ASN A 174 18.50 1.78 11.77
CA ASN A 174 18.32 0.47 12.40
C ASN A 174 17.68 0.64 13.79
N MET A 175 16.59 -0.09 14.05
CA MET A 175 15.87 -0.02 15.32
C MET A 175 15.67 -1.41 15.92
N VAL A 176 15.86 -1.54 17.23
CA VAL A 176 15.56 -2.75 18.00
C VAL A 176 14.45 -2.43 19.00
N GLU A 177 13.35 -3.16 18.92
CA GLU A 177 12.24 -3.04 19.88
C GLU A 177 12.05 -4.35 20.67
N LEU A 178 12.16 -4.25 21.99
CA LEU A 178 11.93 -5.36 22.91
C LEU A 178 10.57 -5.21 23.58
N GLY A 179 9.79 -6.28 23.60
CA GLY A 179 8.56 -6.31 24.40
C GLY A 179 7.88 -7.68 24.41
N PRO A 180 6.89 -7.88 25.29
CA PRO A 180 6.13 -9.12 25.41
C PRO A 180 5.46 -9.55 24.09
N ARG A 181 5.18 -10.84 23.90
CA ARG A 181 4.45 -11.31 22.70
C ARG A 181 3.05 -10.69 22.65
N GLY A 182 2.54 -10.44 21.44
CA GLY A 182 1.17 -9.92 21.25
C GLY A 182 0.99 -8.41 21.37
N THR A 183 2.04 -7.62 21.62
CA THR A 183 1.92 -6.15 21.79
C THR A 183 1.92 -5.35 20.48
N GLY A 184 1.50 -5.95 19.36
CA GLY A 184 1.37 -5.25 18.07
C GLY A 184 2.68 -4.73 17.44
N LYS A 185 3.86 -5.19 17.87
CA LYS A 185 5.17 -4.72 17.34
C LYS A 185 5.30 -4.80 15.83
N SER A 186 4.78 -5.88 15.26
CA SER A 186 4.82 -6.13 13.81
C SER A 186 3.66 -5.48 13.06
N HIS A 187 2.64 -4.98 13.77
CA HIS A 187 1.39 -4.50 13.18
C HIS A 187 1.66 -3.32 12.24
N LEU A 188 2.42 -2.33 12.70
CA LEU A 188 2.75 -1.15 11.92
C LEU A 188 3.47 -1.51 10.61
N TYR A 189 4.43 -2.43 10.68
CA TYR A 189 5.17 -2.86 9.50
C TYR A 189 4.26 -3.55 8.50
N GLN A 190 3.46 -4.52 8.95
CA GLN A 190 2.50 -5.23 8.10
C GLN A 190 1.44 -4.31 7.47
N GLN A 191 1.00 -3.28 8.21
CA GLN A 191 -0.13 -2.43 7.82
C GLN A 191 0.27 -1.15 7.09
N ILE A 192 1.54 -0.74 7.08
CA ILE A 192 1.94 0.50 6.39
C ILE A 192 2.57 0.23 5.04
N SER A 193 3.41 -0.78 4.90
CA SER A 193 4.16 -0.98 3.65
C SER A 193 4.00 -2.39 3.10
N PRO A 194 3.52 -2.55 1.85
CA PRO A 194 3.55 -3.84 1.16
C PRO A 194 4.98 -4.31 0.86
N TYR A 195 5.97 -3.41 0.96
CA TYR A 195 7.40 -3.70 0.82
C TYR A 195 8.07 -4.06 2.15
N SER A 196 7.33 -4.06 3.26
CA SER A 196 7.88 -4.56 4.51
C SER A 196 7.88 -6.09 4.50
N HIS A 197 9.06 -6.68 4.68
CA HIS A 197 9.18 -8.12 4.83
C HIS A 197 9.32 -8.46 6.32
N LEU A 198 8.23 -8.96 6.91
CA LEU A 198 8.28 -9.47 8.27
C LEU A 198 8.85 -10.89 8.30
N VAL A 199 10.07 -11.03 8.83
CA VAL A 199 10.73 -12.32 9.00
C VAL A 199 10.53 -12.79 10.44
N SER A 200 9.71 -13.83 10.66
CA SER A 200 9.51 -14.43 11.99
C SER A 200 10.68 -15.35 12.34
N GLY A 201 11.32 -15.11 13.49
CA GLY A 201 12.59 -15.73 13.92
C GLY A 201 12.58 -17.26 14.13
N GLY A 202 11.43 -17.93 13.97
CA GLY A 202 11.34 -19.40 14.09
C GLY A 202 11.27 -20.17 12.77
N LYS A 203 11.12 -19.48 11.61
CA LYS A 203 10.93 -20.13 10.29
C LYS A 203 11.89 -19.61 9.20
N ALA A 204 12.83 -18.73 9.57
CA ALA A 204 13.78 -18.16 8.64
C ALA A 204 15.10 -18.92 8.71
N THR A 205 15.43 -19.65 7.64
CA THR A 205 16.80 -20.14 7.43
C THR A 205 17.69 -18.96 7.04
N VAL A 206 18.96 -18.98 7.48
CA VAL A 206 19.97 -17.94 7.17
C VAL A 206 19.99 -17.59 5.67
N ALA A 207 19.76 -18.58 4.80
CA ALA A 207 19.67 -18.40 3.35
C ALA A 207 18.62 -17.36 2.90
N LYS A 208 17.44 -17.28 3.54
CA LYS A 208 16.38 -16.32 3.16
C LYS A 208 16.73 -14.86 3.43
N MET A 209 17.71 -14.57 4.29
CA MET A 209 18.14 -13.20 4.58
C MET A 209 19.14 -12.65 3.57
N PHE A 210 19.79 -13.51 2.77
CA PHE A 210 20.88 -13.09 1.90
C PHE A 210 20.63 -13.37 0.42
N VAL A 211 20.13 -14.56 0.06
CA VAL A 211 19.82 -14.93 -1.34
C VAL A 211 18.80 -16.07 -1.36
N ASN A 212 17.73 -15.92 -2.12
CA ASN A 212 16.85 -17.05 -2.45
C ASN A 212 17.58 -17.99 -3.43
N MET A 213 18.10 -19.10 -2.91
CA MET A 213 18.90 -20.09 -3.66
C MET A 213 18.14 -20.80 -4.80
N ALA A 214 16.81 -20.68 -4.88
CA ALA A 214 16.01 -21.29 -5.95
C ALA A 214 15.95 -20.44 -7.23
N ASN A 215 16.18 -19.12 -7.13
CA ASN A 215 16.05 -18.19 -8.25
C ASN A 215 17.16 -17.11 -8.32
N GLY A 216 18.15 -17.15 -7.42
CA GLY A 216 19.30 -16.24 -7.41
C GLY A 216 18.99 -14.80 -7.01
N GLN A 217 17.75 -14.49 -6.62
CA GLN A 217 17.38 -13.16 -6.12
C GLN A 217 18.09 -12.93 -4.78
N ARG A 218 18.88 -11.85 -4.70
CA ARG A 218 19.43 -11.37 -3.44
C ARG A 218 18.27 -11.05 -2.49
N GLY A 219 18.49 -11.26 -1.18
CA GLY A 219 17.57 -10.85 -0.12
C GLY A 219 17.20 -9.38 -0.30
N PRO A 220 16.01 -8.95 0.16
CA PRO A 220 15.25 -7.82 -0.38
C PRO A 220 16.16 -6.69 -0.88
N GLU A 221 16.45 -6.72 -2.20
CA GLU A 221 17.11 -5.62 -2.90
C GLU A 221 16.14 -4.43 -2.89
N GLU A 222 16.74 -3.25 -2.71
CA GLU A 222 16.10 -1.94 -2.54
C GLU A 222 14.74 -1.82 -3.24
N ALA A 223 13.68 -1.63 -2.43
CA ALA A 223 12.38 -1.26 -2.93
C ALA A 223 12.37 0.25 -3.18
N ASP A 224 12.35 0.62 -4.46
CA ASP A 224 12.07 1.95 -4.95
C ASP A 224 10.80 2.54 -4.30
N ARG A 225 10.91 3.82 -3.97
CA ARG A 225 9.90 4.61 -3.27
C ARG A 225 8.73 4.89 -4.19
N TYR A 226 7.51 4.48 -3.86
CA TYR A 226 6.31 5.33 -3.95
C TYR A 226 5.11 4.66 -3.25
N GLN A 227 4.29 5.52 -2.67
CA GLN A 227 3.42 5.27 -1.51
C GLN A 227 1.96 4.89 -1.90
N SER A 228 1.21 4.34 -0.93
CA SER A 228 -0.23 3.98 -0.99
C SER A 228 -1.18 5.13 -0.75
N ILE A 229 -2.27 5.34 -1.48
CA ILE A 229 -3.13 6.55 -1.37
C ILE A 229 -3.55 6.91 0.07
N HIS A 230 -3.94 5.94 0.91
CA HIS A 230 -4.23 6.20 2.33
C HIS A 230 -2.98 6.30 3.21
N ARG A 231 -1.88 5.68 2.79
CA ARG A 231 -0.60 5.61 3.52
C ARG A 231 0.45 6.62 2.98
N CYS A 232 0.12 7.34 1.91
CA CYS A 232 0.85 8.40 1.20
C CYS A 232 0.74 9.68 1.98
N ALA A 233 -0.48 9.99 2.41
CA ALA A 233 -0.72 11.06 3.35
C ALA A 233 0.08 10.79 4.63
N ALA A 234 -0.01 9.58 5.19
CA ALA A 234 0.75 9.20 6.40
C ALA A 234 2.27 9.33 6.22
N LEU A 235 2.86 8.66 5.22
CA LEU A 235 4.31 8.70 4.97
C LEU A 235 4.80 10.09 4.55
N GLY A 236 4.02 10.86 3.79
CA GLY A 236 4.31 12.27 3.47
C GLY A 236 4.28 13.18 4.69
N LEU A 237 3.28 13.01 5.57
CA LEU A 237 3.18 13.72 6.85
C LEU A 237 4.35 13.34 7.77
N ILE A 238 4.73 12.06 7.86
CA ILE A 238 5.86 11.55 8.66
C ILE A 238 7.19 12.10 8.16
N GLN A 239 7.40 12.14 6.83
CA GLN A 239 8.64 12.62 6.23
C GLN A 239 8.85 14.13 6.42
N ILE A 240 7.77 14.92 6.51
CA ILE A 240 7.83 16.35 6.83
C ILE A 240 7.99 16.59 8.33
N ALA A 241 7.34 15.78 9.17
CA ALA A 241 7.50 15.82 10.62
C ALA A 241 8.95 15.62 11.07
N LEU A 242 9.73 14.82 10.34
CA LEU A 242 11.11 14.48 10.68
C LEU A 242 12.17 15.35 9.98
N ARG A 243 11.86 15.96 8.83
CA ARG A 243 12.79 16.86 8.09
C ARG A 243 12.73 18.33 8.51
N HIS A 244 11.62 18.79 9.09
CA HIS A 244 11.49 20.15 9.63
C HIS A 244 11.14 20.15 11.12
N PRO A 245 12.05 19.68 12.00
CA PRO A 245 11.91 19.88 13.43
C PRO A 245 12.38 21.30 13.76
N HIS A 246 11.57 22.32 13.52
CA HIS A 246 11.81 23.63 14.12
C HIS A 246 11.08 23.75 15.46
N PRO A 247 11.69 24.47 16.44
CA PRO A 247 11.36 24.41 17.86
C PRO A 247 9.96 24.93 18.20
#